data_AF-A0A8T6VCU4-F1
#
_entry.id   AF-A0A8T6VCU4-F1
#
_cell.length_a   1.000
_cell.length_b   1.000
_cell.length_c   1.000
_cell.angle_alpha   90.00
_cell.angle_beta   90.00
_cell.angle_gamma   90.00
#
_symmetry.space_group_name_H-M   'P 1'
#
loop_
_entity.id
_entity.type
_entity.pdbx_description
1 polymer ?
#
loop_
_entity_poly.entity_id
_entity_poly.type
_entity_poly.pdbx_seq_one_letter_code
_entity_poly.pdbx_strand_id
1 'polypeptide(L)' 'MRAREKSKCWEVDIQQHWRGLLVHTEKPVRKTERIGIIGGGPGGLSCAMLLAHAGFDVTVLEKEN' A
#
# COMPACT_ATOMS: atom_id res chain seq x y z
N MET A 1 0.88 -4.39 37.24
CA MET A 1 0.71 -3.42 36.14
C MET A 1 1.84 -3.64 35.14
N ARG A 2 1.52 -3.96 33.88
CA ARG A 2 2.51 -4.25 32.82
C ARG A 2 3.07 -2.95 32.27
N ALA A 3 4.38 -2.74 32.37
CA ALA A 3 5.11 -1.81 31.50
C ALA A 3 6.15 -2.65 30.77
N ARG A 4 5.88 -2.94 29.49
CA ARG A 4 6.77 -3.73 28.62
C ARG A 4 7.39 -2.74 27.64
N GLU A 5 8.49 -2.16 28.09
CA GLU A 5 9.42 -1.41 27.26
C GLU A 5 10.33 -2.40 26.54
N LYS A 6 10.20 -2.50 25.20
CA LYS A 6 11.25 -2.92 24.25
C LYS A 6 10.87 -2.31 22.89
N SER A 7 11.44 -1.17 22.52
CA SER A 7 12.72 -1.05 21.80
C SER A 7 12.66 -1.67 20.40
N LYS A 8 12.71 -0.77 19.40
CA LYS A 8 13.04 -1.02 18.00
C LYS A 8 14.16 -2.06 17.83
N CYS A 9 13.97 -3.02 16.93
CA CYS A 9 14.98 -3.41 15.93
C CYS A 9 14.28 -4.25 14.87
N TRP A 10 14.38 -3.86 13.60
CA TRP A 10 13.91 -4.66 12.47
C TRP A 10 14.92 -5.78 12.25
N GLU A 11 14.75 -6.88 12.97
CA GLU A 11 15.43 -8.13 12.67
C GLU A 11 14.35 -9.17 12.42
N VAL A 12 14.23 -9.56 11.15
CA VAL A 12 13.26 -10.54 10.70
C VAL A 12 13.75 -11.91 11.20
N ASP A 13 13.28 -12.31 12.37
CA ASP A 13 13.53 -13.63 12.95
C ASP A 13 12.69 -14.67 12.20
N ILE A 14 13.35 -15.44 11.32
CA ILE A 14 12.72 -16.42 10.41
C ILE A 14 12.36 -17.74 11.16
N GLN A 15 12.59 -17.84 12.48
CA GLN A 15 12.47 -19.12 13.20
C GLN A 15 11.21 -19.33 14.06
N GLN A 16 10.20 -18.45 14.01
CA GLN A 16 8.98 -18.61 14.81
C GLN A 16 7.76 -18.94 13.94
N HIS A 17 7.61 -20.24 13.66
CA HIS A 17 6.36 -20.99 13.82
C HIS A 17 5.17 -20.66 12.89
N TRP A 18 4.91 -21.57 11.93
CA TRP A 18 3.73 -21.73 11.06
C TRP A 18 2.38 -21.91 11.81
N ARG A 19 1.99 -20.99 12.70
CA ARG A 19 0.63 -20.94 13.25
C ARG A 19 0.14 -19.50 13.39
N GLY A 20 -0.75 -19.11 12.47
CA GLY A 20 -1.58 -17.91 12.61
C GLY A 20 -0.92 -16.65 12.05
N LEU A 21 -0.76 -16.58 10.73
CA LEU A 21 -0.33 -15.37 10.04
C LEU A 21 -1.49 -14.37 9.97
N LEU A 22 -1.78 -13.70 11.09
CA LEU A 22 -2.53 -12.44 11.04
C LEU A 22 -1.55 -11.36 10.59
N VAL A 23 -1.40 -11.23 9.27
CA VAL A 23 -0.77 -10.05 8.70
C VAL A 23 -1.69 -8.89 9.06
N HIS A 24 -1.34 -8.14 10.09
CA HIS A 24 -1.92 -6.82 10.31
C HIS A 24 -1.42 -5.93 9.17
N THR A 25 -2.09 -6.02 8.02
CA THR A 25 -1.92 -5.08 6.93
C THR A 25 -2.62 -3.81 7.37
N GLU A 26 -1.93 -2.95 8.12
CA GLU A 26 -2.39 -1.59 8.31
C GLU A 26 -2.53 -0.99 6.92
N LYS A 27 -3.76 -0.75 6.47
CA LYS A 27 -4.01 -0.17 5.15
C LYS A 27 -3.25 1.16 5.10
N PRO A 28 -2.45 1.42 4.05
CA PRO A 28 -1.76 2.69 3.92
C PRO A 28 -2.80 3.82 3.99
N VAL A 29 -2.52 4.84 4.80
CA VAL A 29 -3.36 6.01 4.95
C VAL A 29 -3.57 6.61 3.56
N ARG A 30 -4.82 6.60 3.08
CA ARG A 30 -5.15 7.21 1.80
C ARG A 30 -4.91 8.71 1.89
N LYS A 31 -4.14 9.24 0.96
CA LYS A 31 -3.97 10.67 0.78
C LYS A 31 -5.29 11.29 0.32
N THR A 32 -5.52 12.54 0.69
CA THR A 32 -6.77 13.24 0.39
C THR A 32 -6.81 13.79 -1.04
N GLU A 33 -5.65 13.88 -1.67
CA GLU A 33 -5.47 14.34 -3.04
C GLU A 33 -5.97 13.29 -4.04
N ARG A 34 -6.81 13.74 -4.97
CA ARG A 34 -7.33 12.93 -6.07
C ARG A 34 -6.56 13.24 -7.35
N ILE A 35 -6.19 12.19 -8.09
CA ILE A 35 -5.42 12.31 -9.34
C ILE A 35 -6.21 11.67 -10.48
N GLY A 36 -6.41 12.40 -11.57
CA GLY A 36 -6.98 11.89 -12.81
C GLY A 36 -5.88 11.55 -13.82
N ILE A 37 -5.97 10.38 -14.45
CA ILE A 37 -5.09 9.95 -15.55
C ILE A 37 -5.96 9.77 -16.79
N ILE A 38 -5.60 10.44 -17.89
CA ILE A 38 -6.24 10.27 -19.20
C ILE A 38 -5.33 9.39 -20.04
N GLY A 39 -5.80 8.23 -20.50
CA GLY A 39 -4.96 7.26 -21.20
C GLY A 39 -4.73 5.98 -20.39
N GLY A 40 -5.25 4.86 -20.88
CA GLY A 40 -5.19 3.50 -20.34
C GLY A 40 -4.19 2.63 -21.08
N GLY A 41 -3.32 3.26 -21.89
CA GLY A 41 -2.15 2.61 -22.45
C GLY A 41 -1.14 2.19 -21.37
N PRO A 42 -0.08 1.44 -21.74
CA PRO A 42 0.87 0.87 -20.79
C PRO A 42 1.55 1.92 -19.90
N GLY A 43 1.82 3.12 -20.42
CA GLY A 43 2.38 4.23 -19.64
C GLY A 43 1.40 4.80 -18.60
N GLY A 44 0.13 4.99 -18.99
CA GLY A 44 -0.90 5.54 -18.10
C GLY A 44 -1.24 4.61 -16.95
N LEU A 45 -1.37 3.31 -17.23
CA LEU A 45 -1.58 2.30 -16.20
C LEU A 45 -0.37 2.11 -15.28
N SER A 46 0.85 2.19 -15.81
CA SER A 46 2.07 2.14 -14.98
C SER A 46 2.12 3.32 -14.00
N CYS A 47 1.77 4.52 -14.47
CA CYS A 47 1.65 5.71 -13.63
C CYS A 47 0.57 5.52 -12.55
N ALA A 48 -0.61 5.00 -12.94
CA ALA A 48 -1.71 4.72 -12.02
C ALA A 48 -1.30 3.76 -10.90
N MET A 49 -0.57 2.70 -11.24
CA MET A 49 -0.05 1.72 -10.28
C MET A 49 0.86 2.37 -9.24
N LEU A 50 1.83 3.18 -9.68
CA LEU A 50 2.78 3.85 -8.78
C LEU A 50 2.07 4.82 -7.83
N LEU A 51 1.13 5.60 -8.35
CA LEU A 51 0.37 6.56 -7.55
C LEU A 51 -0.58 5.87 -6.56
N ALA A 52 -1.23 4.77 -6.97
CA ALA A 52 -2.05 3.95 -6.07
C ALA A 52 -1.19 3.33 -4.95
N HIS A 53 0.01 2.85 -5.28
CA HIS A 53 0.93 2.28 -4.29
C HIS A 53 1.47 3.34 -3.32
N ALA A 54 1.64 4.58 -3.78
CA ALA A 54 1.97 5.73 -2.95
C ALA A 54 0.78 6.25 -2.10
N GLY A 55 -0.39 5.62 -2.19
CA GLY A 55 -1.56 5.90 -1.36
C GLY A 55 -2.48 6.99 -1.88
N PHE A 56 -2.35 7.41 -3.14
CA PHE A 56 -3.24 8.41 -3.75
C PHE A 56 -4.56 7.79 -4.24
N ASP A 57 -5.60 8.61 -4.29
CA ASP A 57 -6.89 8.25 -4.90
C ASP A 57 -6.84 8.56 -6.40
N VAL A 58 -6.66 7.52 -7.24
CA VAL A 58 -6.40 7.66 -8.68
C VAL A 58 -7.60 7.21 -9.49
N THR A 59 -8.02 8.03 -10.45
CA THR A 59 -9.05 7.70 -11.44
C THR A 59 -8.43 7.67 -12.83
N VAL A 60 -8.55 6.55 -13.54
CA VAL A 60 -8.11 6.43 -14.94
C VAL A 60 -9.33 6.59 -15.84
N LEU A 61 -9.23 7.51 -16.80
CA LEU A 61 -10.25 7.77 -17.81
C LEU A 61 -9.73 7.35 -19.18
N GLU A 62 -10.56 6.59 -19.88
CA GLU A 62 -10.33 6.14 -21.24
C GLU A 62 -11.48 6.53 -22.14
N LYS A 63 -11.20 6.65 -23.44
CA LYS A 63 -12.24 6.87 -24.44
C LYS A 63 -13.07 5.59 -24.57
N GLU A 64 -14.37 5.70 -24.36
CA GLU A 64 -15.34 4.65 -24.67
C GLU A 64 -15.48 4.51 -26.20
N ASN A 65 -15.53 3.27 -26.68
CA ASN A 65 -15.55 2.95 -28.11
C ASN A 65 -16.89 2.36 -28.54
#